data_AF-X1RIQ0-F1
#
_entry.id   AF-X1RIQ0-F1
#
_cell.length_a   1.000
_cell.length_b   1.000
_cell.length_c   1.000
_cell.angle_alpha   90.00
_cell.angle_beta   90.00
_cell.angle_gamma   90.00
#
_symmetry.space_group_name_H-M   'P 1'
#
loop_
_entity.id
_entity.type
_entity.pdbx_description
1 polymer ?
#
loop_
_entity_poly.entity_id
_entity_poly.type
_entity_poly.pdbx_seq_one_letter_code
_entity_poly.pdbx_strand_id
1 'polypeptide(L)' 'QNSPFAAVGKVLLTSLSEQELDGYLQRVKLKSYTPYTITSKKYLKKDLKLIRERGYSFVNEEYMVGVSCVAVPNL' A
#
# COMPACT_ATOMS: atom_id res chain seq x y z
N GLN A 1 3.19 13.30 -5.14
CA GLN A 1 1.80 12.94 -4.78
C GLN A 1 1.61 11.43 -4.99
N ASN A 2 2.32 10.60 -4.22
CA ASN A 2 2.33 9.15 -4.45
C ASN A 2 1.16 8.52 -3.70
N SER A 3 0.16 8.05 -4.44
CA SER A 3 -1.05 7.44 -3.88
C SER A 3 -0.72 6.04 -3.34
N PRO A 4 -0.93 5.74 -2.04
CA PRO A 4 -0.55 4.45 -1.43
C PRO A 4 -1.44 3.27 -1.88
N PHE A 5 -2.46 3.51 -2.69
CA PHE A 5 -3.43 2.50 -3.13
C PHE A 5 -3.08 1.89 -4.49
N ALA A 6 -2.09 2.45 -5.19
CA ALA A 6 -1.53 1.83 -6.39
C ALA A 6 -0.50 0.78 -6.00
N ALA A 7 -0.40 -0.32 -6.75
CA ALA A 7 0.52 -1.43 -6.44
C ALA A 7 1.97 -0.98 -6.25
N VAL A 8 2.44 -0.06 -7.11
CA VAL A 8 3.76 0.59 -7.02
C VAL A 8 3.91 1.43 -5.74
N GLY A 9 2.87 2.17 -5.37
CA GLY A 9 2.88 2.98 -4.14
C GLY A 9 3.10 2.12 -2.89
N LYS A 10 2.46 0.96 -2.83
CA LYS A 10 2.69 -0.01 -1.74
C LYS A 10 4.11 -0.59 -1.75
N VAL A 11 4.64 -0.95 -2.92
CA VAL A 11 6.04 -1.41 -3.05
C VAL A 11 6.99 -0.35 -2.50
N LEU A 12 6.83 0.92 -2.88
CA LEU A 12 7.68 2.01 -2.39
C LEU A 12 7.59 2.20 -0.87
N LEU A 13 6.43 1.96 -0.26
CA LEU A 13 6.29 2.05 1.20
C LEU A 13 6.97 0.89 1.93
N THR A 14 7.26 -0.22 1.26
CA THR A 14 7.94 -1.35 1.91
C THR A 14 9.41 -1.09 2.21
N SER A 15 10.07 -0.15 1.53
CA SER A 15 11.46 0.20 1.79
C SER A 15 11.66 1.12 3.01
N LEU A 16 10.58 1.70 3.54
CA LEU A 16 10.63 2.53 4.74
C LEU A 16 10.91 1.68 5.99
N SER A 17 11.73 2.20 6.90
CA SER A 17 11.80 1.68 8.27
C SER A 17 10.44 1.82 8.98
N GLU A 18 10.24 1.07 10.08
CA GLU A 18 8.99 1.17 10.86
C GLU A 18 8.73 2.60 11.37
N GLN A 19 9.78 3.32 11.79
CA GLN A 19 9.65 4.70 12.27
C GLN A 19 9.25 5.67 11.14
N GLU A 20 9.83 5.52 9.95
CA GLU A 20 9.48 6.34 8.78
C GLU A 20 8.05 6.04 8.30
N LEU A 21 7.67 4.76 8.26
CA LEU A 21 6.32 4.34 7.92
C LEU A 21 5.30 4.90 8.91
N ASP A 22 5.62 4.91 10.21
CA ASP A 22 4.77 5.50 11.23
C ASP A 22 4.62 7.01 11.06
N GLY A 23 5.72 7.71 10.79
CA GLY A 23 5.68 9.12 10.47
C GLY A 23 4.84 9.41 9.23
N TYR A 24 4.97 8.61 8.16
CA TYR A 24 4.14 8.72 6.96
C TYR A 24 2.65 8.50 7.30
N LEU A 25 2.35 7.43 8.02
CA LEU A 25 0.99 7.05 8.37
C LEU A 25 0.32 8.09 9.27
N GLN A 26 1.05 8.77 10.15
CA GLN A 26 0.49 9.86 10.96
C GLN A 26 0.00 11.03 10.11
N ARG A 27 0.74 11.38 9.05
CA ARG A 27 0.46 12.56 8.21
C ARG A 27 -0.53 12.28 7.08
N VAL A 28 -0.57 11.06 6.55
CA VAL A 28 -1.40 10.72 5.39
C VAL A 28 -2.87 10.55 5.79
N LYS A 29 -3.78 11.10 4.97
CA LYS A 29 -5.20 10.77 5.00
C LYS A 29 -5.47 9.65 4.00
N LEU A 30 -5.90 8.49 4.48
CA LEU A 30 -6.27 7.38 3.62
C LEU A 30 -7.67 7.61 3.05
N LYS A 31 -7.75 8.04 1.79
CA LYS A 31 -9.02 8.26 1.08
C LYS A 31 -9.55 6.93 0.54
N SER A 32 -10.85 6.69 0.70
CA SER A 32 -11.54 5.60 0.01
C SER A 32 -11.79 5.95 -1.45
N TYR A 33 -11.42 5.07 -2.38
CA TYR A 33 -11.68 5.22 -3.82
C TYR A 33 -12.70 4.17 -4.30
N THR A 34 -12.71 3.00 -3.68
CA THR A 34 -13.61 1.90 -3.93
C THR A 34 -14.00 1.24 -2.60
N PRO A 35 -15.02 0.37 -2.55
CA PRO A 35 -15.34 -0.40 -1.35
C PRO A 35 -14.19 -1.30 -0.85
N TYR A 36 -13.22 -1.60 -1.72
CA TYR A 36 -12.07 -2.47 -1.43
C TYR A 36 -10.83 -1.69 -0.97
N THR A 37 -10.84 -0.35 -1.05
CA THR A 37 -9.69 0.47 -0.63
C THR A 37 -9.34 0.25 0.84
N ILE A 38 -8.09 -0.08 1.15
CA ILE A 38 -7.60 -0.17 2.53
C ILE A 38 -7.56 1.23 3.17
N THR A 39 -8.51 1.57 4.02
CA THR A 39 -8.57 2.88 4.71
C THR A 39 -8.04 2.85 6.15
N SER A 40 -7.65 1.68 6.65
CA SER A 40 -7.08 1.51 8.00
C SER A 40 -5.57 1.45 7.95
N LYS A 41 -4.92 2.34 8.71
CA LYS A 41 -3.46 2.35 8.88
C LYS A 41 -2.94 1.00 9.40
N LYS A 42 -3.69 0.34 10.30
CA LYS A 42 -3.36 -0.99 10.83
C LYS A 42 -3.39 -2.06 9.74
N TYR A 43 -4.41 -2.04 8.87
CA TYR A 43 -4.50 -3.00 7.76
C TYR A 43 -3.44 -2.71 6.69
N LEU A 44 -3.16 -1.44 6.39
CA LEU A 44 -2.10 -1.07 5.46
C LEU A 44 -0.73 -1.57 5.94
N LYS A 45 -0.39 -1.41 7.23
CA LYS A 45 0.85 -1.98 7.80
C LYS A 45 0.94 -3.49 7.62
N LYS A 46 -0.15 -4.21 7.90
CA LYS A 46 -0.20 -5.67 7.72
C LYS A 46 0.01 -6.07 6.27
N ASP A 47 -0.62 -5.35 5.34
CA ASP A 47 -0.46 -5.58 3.91
C ASP A 47 0.98 -5.31 3.44
N LEU A 48 1.61 -4.21 3.88
CA LEU A 48 3.01 -3.92 3.59
C LEU A 48 3.97 -4.98 4.15
N LYS A 49 3.69 -5.52 5.35
CA LYS A 49 4.46 -6.64 5.90
C LYS A 49 4.34 -7.89 5.03
N LEU A 50 3.13 -8.23 4.59
CA LEU A 50 2.90 -9.35 3.69
C LEU A 50 3.62 -9.16 2.35
N ILE A 51 3.64 -7.93 1.82
CA ILE A 51 4.35 -7.59 0.58
C ILE A 51 5.85 -7.83 0.74
N ARG A 52 6.46 -7.44 1.87
CA ARG A 52 7.87 -7.72 2.18
C ARG A 52 8.15 -9.22 2.24
N GLU A 53 7.27 -9.99 2.88
CA GLU A 53 7.42 -11.44 3.04
C GLU A 53 7.29 -12.19 1.70
N ARG A 54 6.34 -11.80 0.84
CA ARG A 54 6.08 -12.49 -0.43
C ARG A 54 6.87 -11.95 -1.63
N GLY A 55 7.49 -10.77 -1.51
CA GLY A 55 8.31 -10.16 -2.55
C GLY A 55 7.54 -9.46 -3.68
N TYR A 56 6.24 -9.23 -3.54
CA TYR A 56 5.43 -8.47 -4.52
C TYR A 56 4.20 -7.83 -3.87
N SER A 57 3.70 -6.76 -4.49
CA SER A 57 2.44 -6.11 -4.20
C SER A 57 1.35 -6.63 -5.13
N PHE A 58 0.19 -6.92 -4.56
CA PHE A 58 -1.04 -7.22 -5.29
C PHE A 58 -2.11 -6.29 -4.76
N VAL A 59 -2.71 -5.53 -5.68
CA VAL A 59 -3.81 -4.62 -5.39
C VAL A 59 -5.03 -5.14 -6.14
N ASN A 60 -6.09 -5.45 -5.39
CA ASN A 60 -7.33 -5.93 -5.94
C ASN A 60 -8.40 -4.84 -5.85
N GLU A 61 -8.62 -4.13 -6.95
CA GLU A 61 -9.69 -3.15 -7.09
C GLU A 61 -9.68 -2.00 -6.07
N GLU A 62 -8.54 -1.72 -5.42
CA GLU A 62 -8.47 -0.73 -4.34
C GLU A 62 -8.49 0.72 -4.83
N TYR A 63 -8.21 0.96 -6.12
CA TYR A 63 -8.22 2.28 -6.72
C TYR A 63 -9.36 2.47 -7.73
N MET A 64 -9.68 1.40 -8.48
CA MET A 64 -10.75 1.39 -9.47
C MET A 64 -11.36 -0.01 -9.52
N VAL A 65 -12.69 -0.10 -9.44
CA VAL A 65 -13.43 -1.36 -9.52
C VAL A 65 -13.19 -2.02 -10.88
N GLY A 66 -12.99 -3.33 -10.88
CA GLY A 66 -12.63 -4.12 -12.06
C GLY A 66 -11.16 -4.06 -12.47
N VAL A 67 -10.30 -3.36 -11.72
CA VAL A 67 -8.86 -3.25 -12.03
C VAL A 67 -7.99 -3.82 -10.92
N SER A 68 -7.17 -4.80 -11.28
CA SER A 68 -6.15 -5.40 -10.41
C SER A 68 -4.74 -5.13 -10.94
N CYS A 69 -3.80 -4.92 -10.03
CA CYS A 69 -2.41 -4.61 -10.36
C CYS A 69 -1.45 -5.48 -9.55
N VAL A 70 -0.32 -5.85 -10.16
CA VAL A 70 0.82 -6.48 -9.50
C VAL A 70 2.04 -5.59 -9.67
N ALA A 71 2.87 -5.46 -8.63
CA ALA A 71 4.15 -4.77 -8.72
C ALA A 71 5.22 -5.53 -7.92
N VAL A 72 6.45 -5.54 -8.42
CA VAL A 72 7.60 -6.22 -7.79
C VAL A 72 8.62 -5.13 -7.39
N PRO A 73 9.22 -5.19 -6.19
CA PRO A 73 10.33 -4.31 -5.85
C PRO A 73 11.52 -4.57 -6.77
N ASN A 74 12.15 -3.51 -7.25
CA ASN A 74 13.50 -3.60 -7.79
C ASN A 74 14.46 -3.81 -6.61
N LEU A 75 15.15 -4.96 -6.59
CA LEU A 75 16.21 -5.26 -5.64
C LEU A 75 17.40 -4.31 -5.82
#